data_AF-A0A3M2Y6T0-F1
#
_entry.id   AF-A0A3M2Y6T0-F1
#
_cell.length_a   1.000
_cell.length_b   1.000
_cell.length_c   1.000
_cell.angle_alpha   90.00
_cell.angle_beta   90.00
_cell.angle_gamma   90.00
#
_symmetry.space_group_name_H-M   'P 1'
#
loop_
_entity.id
_entity.type
_entity.pdbx_description
1 polymer ?
#
loop_
_entity_poly.entity_id
_entity_poly.type
_entity_poly.pdbx_seq_one_letter_code
_entity_poly.pdbx_strand_id
1 'polypeptide(L)'
;MENHFKFLTLPKTSGEVANVFIHGYSSGHDLDDRRMLASSIPAALRHSVNILAFWPSSHFTQMDNRSRGLLMAAARVHPLAGAAALAGDRVVHFARIRNRARDMGKVLLTQLDRYLFEHHPQVKRVNLIGHSLGGRLLV
;
A
#
# COMPACT_ATOMS: atom_id res chain seq x y z
N MET A 1 7.53 -5.52 12.65
CA MET A 1 6.78 -5.79 11.40
C MET A 1 7.81 -5.90 10.31
N GLU A 2 7.91 -7.05 9.66
CA GLU A 2 8.78 -7.22 8.51
C GLU A 2 8.23 -6.43 7.32
N ASN A 3 9.12 -5.77 6.56
CA ASN A 3 8.77 -5.04 5.36
C ASN A 3 8.52 -6.07 4.24
N HIS A 4 7.28 -6.50 4.07
CA HIS A 4 6.91 -7.53 3.10
C HIS A 4 5.69 -7.12 2.27
N PHE A 5 5.78 -7.34 0.96
CA PHE A 5 4.67 -7.16 0.02
C PHE A 5 3.80 -8.40 -0.07
N LYS A 6 2.48 -8.21 -0.10
CA LYS A 6 1.55 -9.26 -0.50
C LYS A 6 1.24 -9.09 -1.99
N PHE A 7 1.74 -10.01 -2.81
CA PHE A 7 1.45 -10.05 -4.24
C PHE A 7 0.23 -10.95 -4.53
N LEU A 8 -0.63 -10.49 -5.44
CA LEU A 8 -1.78 -11.23 -5.93
C LEU A 8 -1.82 -11.14 -7.45
N THR A 9 -1.59 -12.26 -8.12
CA THR A 9 -1.76 -12.37 -9.56
C THR A 9 -3.25 -12.48 -9.90
N LEU A 10 -3.74 -11.67 -10.84
CA LEU A 10 -5.11 -11.72 -11.33
C LEU A 10 -5.32 -12.85 -12.34
N PRO A 11 -6.53 -13.42 -12.46
CA PRO A 11 -6.82 -14.49 -13.44
C PRO A 11 -6.61 -14.05 -14.89
N LYS A 12 -6.44 -15.03 -15.79
CA LYS A 12 -6.23 -14.84 -17.24
C LYS A 12 -4.91 -14.14 -17.60
N THR A 13 -3.84 -14.50 -16.91
CA THR A 13 -2.49 -14.04 -17.23
C THR A 13 -1.97 -14.65 -18.53
N SER A 14 -1.36 -13.83 -19.37
CA SER A 14 -0.63 -14.27 -20.55
C SER A 14 0.43 -13.24 -20.94
N GLY A 15 1.47 -13.67 -21.64
CA GLY A 15 2.48 -12.79 -22.22
C GLY A 15 3.72 -12.54 -21.35
N GLU A 16 4.62 -11.74 -21.90
CA GLU A 16 5.95 -11.44 -21.35
C GLU A 16 6.02 -10.12 -20.56
N VAL A 17 4.87 -9.46 -20.38
CA VAL A 17 4.77 -8.16 -19.69
C VAL A 17 4.00 -8.35 -18.40
N ALA A 18 4.56 -7.88 -17.28
CA ALA A 18 3.89 -7.79 -16.00
C ALA A 18 3.53 -6.33 -15.68
N ASN A 19 2.24 -6.06 -15.43
CA ASN A 19 1.77 -4.79 -14.86
C ASN A 19 1.57 -4.99 -13.36
N VAL A 20 2.36 -4.29 -12.55
CA VAL A 20 2.36 -4.40 -11.09
C VAL A 20 1.74 -3.15 -10.50
N PHE A 21 0.52 -3.29 -9.99
CA PHE A 21 -0.25 -2.22 -9.37
C PHE A 21 0.04 -2.18 -7.88
N ILE A 22 0.72 -1.12 -7.42
CA ILE A 22 1.19 -0.98 -6.04
C ILE A 22 0.18 -0.17 -5.23
N HIS A 23 -0.31 -0.79 -4.16
CA HIS A 23 -1.32 -0.25 -3.27
C HIS A 23 -0.85 -0.28 -1.82
N GLY A 24 -1.19 0.77 -1.05
CA GLY A 24 -1.17 0.66 0.41
C GLY A 24 -2.25 -0.33 0.87
N TYR A 25 -1.97 -1.12 1.90
CA TYR A 25 -2.86 -2.14 2.47
C TYR A 25 -4.27 -1.64 2.79
N SER A 26 -4.44 -0.33 3.02
CA SER A 26 -5.75 0.31 3.19
C SER A 26 -6.66 0.26 1.96
N SER A 27 -6.14 -0.15 0.79
CA SER A 27 -6.87 -0.14 -0.49
C SER A 27 -7.32 -1.54 -0.95
N GLY A 28 -7.10 -2.58 -0.14
CA GLY A 28 -7.34 -3.97 -0.52
C GLY A 28 -7.66 -4.86 0.69
N HIS A 29 -8.36 -4.28 1.68
CA HIS A 29 -8.54 -4.88 3.00
C HIS A 29 -9.43 -6.13 2.90
N ASP A 30 -10.52 -6.02 2.13
CA ASP A 30 -11.45 -7.11 1.88
C ASP A 30 -11.41 -7.61 0.42
N LEU A 31 -12.30 -8.54 0.09
CA LEU A 31 -12.41 -9.10 -1.27
C LEU A 31 -13.05 -8.12 -2.25
N ASP A 32 -13.91 -7.22 -1.79
CA ASP A 32 -14.66 -6.31 -2.64
C ASP A 32 -13.76 -5.16 -3.12
N ASP A 33 -12.90 -4.63 -2.25
CA ASP A 33 -11.82 -3.72 -2.62
C ASP A 33 -10.96 -4.32 -3.74
N ARG A 34 -10.54 -5.57 -3.57
CA ARG A 34 -9.68 -6.27 -4.55
C ARG A 34 -10.39 -6.50 -5.88
N ARG A 35 -11.69 -6.83 -5.84
CA ARG A 35 -12.52 -6.95 -7.05
C ARG A 35 -12.69 -5.62 -7.76
N MET A 36 -12.89 -4.53 -7.01
CA MET A 36 -12.99 -3.17 -7.56
C MET A 36 -11.67 -2.73 -8.19
N LEU A 37 -10.53 -3.01 -7.56
CA LEU A 37 -9.22 -2.75 -8.15
C LEU A 37 -9.01 -3.53 -9.44
N ALA A 38 -9.35 -4.82 -9.44
CA ALA A 38 -9.23 -5.67 -10.63
C ALA A 38 -10.18 -5.21 -11.76
N SER A 39 -11.40 -4.78 -11.45
CA SER A 39 -12.36 -4.29 -12.46
C SER A 39 -11.94 -2.96 -13.07
N SER A 40 -11.20 -2.14 -12.33
CA SER A 40 -10.67 -0.85 -12.78
C SER A 40 -9.49 -0.95 -13.75
N ILE A 41 -8.93 -2.15 -13.95
CA ILE A 41 -7.84 -2.35 -14.92
C ILE A 41 -8.37 -2.24 -16.35
N PRO A 42 -7.82 -1.33 -17.17
CA PRO A 42 -8.22 -1.14 -18.56
C PRO A 42 -8.15 -2.44 -19.37
N ALA A 43 -9.12 -2.65 -20.27
CA ALA A 43 -9.20 -3.85 -21.10
C ALA A 43 -7.91 -4.10 -21.89
N ALA A 44 -7.24 -3.04 -22.36
CA ALA A 44 -5.98 -3.11 -23.09
C ALA A 44 -4.84 -3.79 -22.30
N LEU A 45 -4.87 -3.76 -20.96
CA LEU A 45 -3.85 -4.37 -20.11
C LEU A 45 -4.21 -5.81 -19.68
N ARG A 46 -5.40 -6.31 -20.02
CA ARG A 46 -5.88 -7.63 -19.56
C ARG A 46 -5.16 -8.81 -20.21
N HIS A 47 -4.50 -8.61 -21.35
CA HIS A 47 -3.69 -9.62 -22.04
C HIS A 47 -2.23 -9.64 -21.56
N SER A 48 -2.00 -9.29 -20.29
CA SER A 48 -0.69 -9.24 -19.65
C SER A 48 -0.77 -9.90 -18.28
N VAL A 49 0.37 -10.18 -17.66
CA VAL A 49 0.41 -10.61 -16.27
C VAL A 49 0.05 -9.40 -15.40
N ASN A 50 -1.13 -9.38 -14.76
CA ASN A 50 -1.53 -8.28 -13.88
C ASN A 50 -1.39 -8.71 -12.42
N ILE A 51 -0.61 -7.96 -11.65
CA ILE A 51 -0.28 -8.26 -10.25
C ILE A 51 -0.69 -7.08 -9.38
N LEU A 52 -1.47 -7.34 -8.33
CA LEU A 52 -1.71 -6.38 -7.27
C LEU A 52 -0.65 -6.58 -6.18
N ALA A 53 0.07 -5.52 -5.81
CA ALA A 53 1.11 -5.52 -4.78
C ALA A 53 0.68 -4.66 -3.60
N PHE A 54 0.42 -5.29 -2.46
CA PHE A 54 -0.03 -4.60 -1.24
C PHE A 54 1.10 -4.51 -0.22
N TRP A 55 1.34 -3.33 0.34
CA TRP A 55 2.30 -3.14 1.44
C TRP A 55 1.61 -2.58 2.68
N PRO A 56 2.09 -2.88 3.90
CA PRO A 56 1.43 -2.50 5.15
C PRO A 56 1.51 -0.98 5.41
N SER A 57 0.63 -0.20 4.80
CA SER A 57 0.65 1.27 4.86
C SER A 57 -0.02 1.87 6.10
N SER A 58 -0.59 1.05 6.99
CA SER A 58 -1.52 1.47 8.05
C SER A 58 -2.77 2.16 7.48
N HIS A 59 -3.81 2.35 8.32
CA HIS A 59 -4.99 3.12 7.95
C HIS A 59 -4.86 4.55 8.48
N PHE A 60 -5.18 5.58 7.69
CA PHE A 60 -5.09 6.97 8.16
C PHE A 60 -5.92 7.23 9.42
N THR A 61 -7.00 6.47 9.64
CA THR A 61 -7.86 6.59 10.83
C THR A 61 -7.40 5.76 12.02
N GLN A 62 -6.48 4.80 11.85
CA GLN A 62 -5.95 4.02 12.97
C GLN A 62 -5.11 4.93 13.86
N MET A 63 -5.50 5.01 15.13
CA MET A 63 -4.76 5.70 16.18
C MET A 63 -4.26 4.63 17.15
N ASP A 64 -2.96 4.64 17.43
CA ASP A 64 -2.38 3.74 18.42
C ASP A 64 -2.99 4.05 19.81
N ASN A 65 -3.08 3.03 20.68
CA ASN A 65 -3.70 3.18 22.01
C ASN A 65 -3.07 4.30 22.86
N ARG A 66 -1.78 4.58 22.66
CA ARG A 66 -1.07 5.69 23.30
C ARG A 66 -1.57 7.05 22.83
N SER A 67 -1.81 7.21 21.52
CA SER A 67 -2.39 8.42 20.93
C SER A 67 -3.82 8.64 21.41
N ARG A 68 -4.62 7.58 21.51
CA ARG A 68 -5.98 7.63 22.08
C ARG A 68 -5.98 8.09 23.53
N GLY A 69 -5.06 7.58 24.35
CA GLY A 69 -4.88 7.99 25.74
C GLY A 69 -4.51 9.47 25.88
N LEU A 70 -3.57 9.94 25.05
CA LEU A 70 -3.16 11.35 25.02
C LEU A 70 -4.30 12.27 24.57
N LEU A 71 -5.08 11.85 23.56
CA LEU A 71 -6.25 12.57 23.06
C LEU A 71 -7.30 12.76 24.16
N MET A 72 -7.64 11.66 24.85
CA MET A 72 -8.65 11.65 25.89
C MET A 72 -8.20 12.48 27.10
N ALA A 73 -6.91 12.45 27.44
CA ALA A 73 -6.35 13.30 28.49
C ALA A 73 -6.40 14.79 28.10
N ALA A 74 -6.01 15.14 26.87
CA ALA A 74 -6.01 16.53 26.40
C ALA A 74 -7.44 17.11 26.26
N ALA A 75 -8.38 16.30 25.78
CA ALA A 75 -9.79 16.69 25.66
C ALA A 75 -10.46 16.94 27.03
N ARG A 76 -10.01 16.25 28.09
CA ARG A 76 -10.47 16.49 29.47
C ARG A 76 -9.98 17.81 30.04
N VAL A 77 -8.86 18.34 29.53
CA VAL A 77 -8.30 19.63 29.98
C VAL A 77 -8.96 20.79 29.26
N HIS A 78 -9.06 20.73 27.93
CA HIS A 78 -9.72 21.75 27.13
C HIS A 78 -10.05 21.23 25.71
N PRO A 79 -11.22 21.57 25.12
CA PRO A 79 -11.57 21.14 23.76
C PRO A 79 -10.53 21.53 22.70
N LEU A 80 -9.97 22.74 22.79
CA LEU A 80 -8.89 23.16 21.87
C LEU A 80 -7.59 22.36 22.05
N ALA A 81 -7.29 21.91 23.26
CA ALA A 81 -6.12 21.05 23.51
C ALA A 81 -6.32 19.66 22.89
N GLY A 82 -7.55 19.12 22.96
CA GLY A 82 -7.93 17.89 22.26
C GLY A 82 -7.80 18.01 20.73
N ALA A 83 -8.25 19.14 20.16
CA ALA A 83 -8.11 19.42 18.73
C ALA A 83 -6.65 19.55 18.28
N ALA A 84 -5.81 20.24 19.06
CA ALA A 84 -4.39 20.36 18.79
C ALA A 84 -3.66 19.00 18.87
N ALA A 85 -3.99 18.17 19.86
CA ALA A 85 -3.44 16.82 19.99
C ALA A 85 -3.85 15.92 18.81
N LEU A 86 -5.11 16.01 18.34
CA LEU A 86 -5.59 15.35 17.13
C LEU A 86 -4.77 15.74 15.91
N ALA A 87 -4.60 17.04 15.67
CA ALA A 87 -3.84 17.54 14.53
C ALA A 87 -2.38 17.08 14.58
N GLY A 88 -1.74 17.17 15.75
CA GLY A 88 -0.37 16.72 15.97
C GLY A 88 -0.17 15.22 15.71
N ASP A 89 -1.07 14.38 16.22
CA ASP A 89 -1.03 12.93 15.98
C ASP A 89 -1.11 12.61 14.48
N ARG A 90 -2.01 13.27 13.73
CA ARG A 90 -2.14 13.05 12.29
C ARG A 90 -0.90 13.47 11.50
N VAL A 91 -0.23 14.56 11.88
CA VAL A 91 1.04 14.98 11.26
C VAL A 91 2.15 13.95 11.49
N VAL A 92 2.31 13.49 12.74
CA VAL A 92 3.32 12.46 13.09
C VAL A 92 3.03 11.15 12.39
N HIS A 93 1.77 10.73 12.35
CA HIS A 93 1.32 9.52 11.66
C HIS A 93 1.63 9.58 10.16
N PHE A 94 1.34 10.72 9.51
CA PHE A 94 1.69 10.93 8.10
C PHE A 94 3.20 10.87 7.84
N ALA A 95 4.01 11.50 8.70
CA ALA A 95 5.46 11.46 8.58
C ALA A 95 6.02 10.04 8.73
N ARG A 96 5.49 9.25 9.68
CA ARG A 96 5.85 7.83 9.85
C ARG A 96 5.51 7.00 8.63
N ILE A 97 4.29 7.14 8.09
CA ILE A 97 3.87 6.43 6.88
C ILE A 97 4.78 6.77 5.71
N ARG A 98 5.14 8.05 5.55
CA ARG A 98 6.07 8.48 4.50
C ARG A 98 7.44 7.82 4.64
N ASN A 99 8.01 7.79 5.84
CA ASN A 99 9.31 7.13 6.06
C ASN A 99 9.21 5.62 5.80
N ARG A 100 8.10 4.99 6.21
CA ARG A 100 7.86 3.57 5.94
C ARG A 100 7.72 3.27 4.45
N ALA A 101 7.07 4.13 3.67
CA ALA A 101 6.98 3.98 2.22
C ALA A 101 8.39 3.94 1.59
N ARG A 102 9.30 4.80 2.06
CA ARG A 102 10.71 4.79 1.63
C ARG A 102 11.41 3.48 1.96
N ASP A 103 11.22 2.95 3.17
CA ASP A 103 11.82 1.67 3.57
C ASP A 103 11.22 0.48 2.82
N MET A 104 9.93 0.51 2.49
CA MET A 104 9.29 -0.50 1.64
C MET A 104 9.78 -0.43 0.19
N GLY A 105 10.03 0.78 -0.34
CA GLY A 105 10.60 0.96 -1.68
C GLY A 105 11.94 0.23 -1.85
N LYS A 106 12.78 0.22 -0.80
CA LYS A 106 14.08 -0.47 -0.80
C LYS A 106 13.97 -1.99 -1.03
N VAL A 107 12.87 -2.61 -0.63
CA VAL A 107 12.68 -4.07 -0.74
C VAL A 107 11.76 -4.49 -1.89
N LEU A 108 11.12 -3.52 -2.57
CA LEU A 108 10.12 -3.77 -3.61
C LEU A 108 10.69 -4.63 -4.75
N LEU A 109 11.81 -4.20 -5.34
CA LEU A 109 12.36 -4.88 -6.52
C LEU A 109 12.84 -6.28 -6.18
N THR A 110 13.51 -6.47 -5.04
CA THR A 110 14.00 -7.79 -4.61
C THR A 110 12.84 -8.77 -4.36
N GLN A 111 11.76 -8.32 -3.71
CA GLN A 111 10.61 -9.20 -3.44
C GLN A 111 9.80 -9.48 -4.71
N LEU A 112 9.66 -8.47 -5.59
CA LEU A 112 8.98 -8.63 -6.86
C LEU A 112 9.76 -9.57 -7.80
N ASP A 113 11.07 -9.43 -7.88
CA ASP A 113 11.95 -10.30 -8.67
C ASP A 113 11.78 -11.76 -8.27
N ARG A 114 11.87 -12.05 -6.97
CA ARG A 114 11.61 -13.38 -6.42
C ARG A 114 10.21 -13.89 -6.78
N TYR A 115 9.19 -13.05 -6.61
CA TYR A 115 7.80 -13.43 -6.93
C TYR A 115 7.63 -13.77 -8.41
N LEU A 116 8.19 -12.95 -9.31
CA LEU A 116 8.14 -13.16 -10.75
C LEU A 116 8.92 -14.40 -11.16
N PHE A 117 10.09 -14.64 -10.57
CA PHE A 117 10.88 -15.85 -10.82
C PHE A 117 10.11 -17.12 -10.45
N GLU A 118 9.46 -17.13 -9.28
CA GLU A 118 8.72 -18.29 -8.78
C GLU A 118 7.40 -18.54 -9.54
N HIS A 119 6.71 -17.51 -10.02
CA HIS A 119 5.33 -17.63 -10.54
C HIS A 119 5.18 -17.30 -12.03
N HIS A 120 6.06 -16.48 -12.60
CA HIS A 120 5.95 -15.93 -13.96
C HIS A 120 7.30 -15.83 -14.67
N PRO A 121 8.06 -16.93 -14.81
CA PRO A 121 9.43 -16.91 -15.36
C PRO A 121 9.52 -16.41 -16.81
N GLN A 122 8.40 -16.38 -17.54
CA GLN A 122 8.30 -15.85 -18.91
C GLN A 122 8.28 -14.31 -18.98
N VAL A 123 8.12 -13.60 -17.86
CA VAL A 123 8.06 -12.14 -17.84
C VAL A 123 9.43 -11.55 -18.15
N LYS A 124 9.49 -10.68 -19.17
CA LYS A 124 10.71 -9.96 -19.59
C LYS A 124 10.64 -8.47 -19.33
N ARG A 125 9.44 -7.92 -19.14
CA ARG A 125 9.20 -6.49 -18.91
C ARG A 125 8.24 -6.28 -17.76
N VAL A 126 8.55 -5.31 -16.92
CA VAL A 126 7.75 -4.97 -15.74
C VAL A 126 7.36 -3.50 -15.81
N ASN A 127 6.06 -3.23 -15.75
CA ASN A 127 5.48 -1.91 -15.58
C ASN A 127 5.07 -1.74 -14.12
N LEU A 128 5.63 -0.74 -13.44
CA LEU A 128 5.26 -0.41 -12.06
C LEU A 128 4.23 0.73 -12.07
N ILE A 129 3.07 0.49 -11.49
CA ILE A 129 1.94 1.43 -11.48
C ILE A 129 1.57 1.71 -10.03
N GLY A 130 1.99 2.86 -9.50
CA GLY A 130 1.69 3.26 -8.13
C GLY A 130 0.43 4.12 -8.06
N HIS A 131 -0.53 3.74 -7.21
CA HIS A 131 -1.71 4.57 -6.93
C HIS A 131 -1.61 5.24 -5.56
N SER A 132 -1.90 6.55 -5.48
CA SER A 132 -1.84 7.33 -4.24
C SER A 132 -0.49 7.16 -3.52
N LEU A 133 -0.49 6.69 -2.28
CA LEU A 133 0.71 6.41 -1.50
C LEU A 133 1.61 5.34 -2.15
N GLY A 134 1.04 4.45 -2.97
CA GLY A 134 1.78 3.47 -3.78
C GLY A 134 2.77 4.11 -4.75
N GLY A 135 2.47 5.31 -5.26
CA GLY A 135 3.39 6.07 -6.10
C GLY A 135 4.66 6.51 -5.37
N ARG A 136 4.59 6.75 -4.04
CA ARG A 136 5.76 7.12 -3.24
C ARG A 136 6.74 5.97 -2.98
N LEU A 137 6.38 4.72 -3.31
CA LEU A 137 7.35 3.62 -3.28
C LEU A 137 8.21 3.58 -4.54
N LEU A 138 7.80 4.30 -5.58
CA LEU A 138 8.44 4.31 -6.89
C LEU A 138 9.35 5.52 -7.13
N VAL A 139 9.38 6.48 -6.19
CA VAL A 139 10.15 7.73 -6.23
C VAL A 139 11.00 7.85 -4.97
#